data_AF-A0A2H0HXA2-F1
#
_entry.id   AF-A0A2H0HXA2-F1
#
_cell.length_a   1.000
_cell.length_b   1.000
_cell.length_c   1.000
_cell.angle_alpha   90.00
_cell.angle_beta   90.00
_cell.angle_gamma   90.00
#
_symmetry.space_group_name_H-M   'P 1'
#
loop_
_entity.id
_entity.type
_entity.pdbx_description
1 polymer ?
#
loop_
_entity_poly.entity_id
_entity_poly.type
_entity_poly.pdbx_seq_one_letter_code
_entity_poly.pdbx_strand_id
1 'polypeptide(L)'
;MEQAGSKLDGARVFNHYSLAGVILFHAPRVSVFIDSRVDLYEKAGILDDYLEIHGLDPGWDVLLDAWKVDAIIYPTTHPLIHALTQR
;
A
#
# COMPACT_ATOMS: atom_id res chain seq x y z
N MET A 1 -26.02 -10.27 -9.45
CA MET A 1 -25.14 -10.90 -8.44
C MET A 1 -24.64 -9.77 -7.56
N GLU A 2 -25.14 -9.71 -6.33
CA GLU A 2 -24.73 -8.71 -5.34
C GLU A 2 -23.29 -9.05 -4.94
N GLN A 3 -22.33 -8.20 -5.29
CA GLN A 3 -20.96 -8.37 -4.80
C GLN A 3 -21.00 -8.13 -3.29
N ALA A 4 -20.88 -9.20 -2.50
CA ALA A 4 -20.60 -9.07 -1.08
C ALA A 4 -19.34 -8.23 -0.93
N GLY A 5 -19.43 -7.12 -0.20
CA GLY A 5 -18.31 -6.19 -0.04
C GLY A 5 -17.08 -6.91 0.50
N SER A 6 -15.92 -6.63 -0.08
CA SER A 6 -14.65 -7.14 0.44
C SER A 6 -14.45 -6.59 1.86
N LYS A 7 -13.80 -7.37 2.73
CA LYS A 7 -13.38 -6.89 4.07
C LYS A 7 -12.51 -5.62 4.00
N LEU A 8 -11.93 -5.34 2.83
CA LEU A 8 -11.09 -4.18 2.56
C LEU A 8 -11.83 -3.02 1.90
N ASP A 9 -13.14 -3.10 1.71
CA ASP A 9 -13.90 -2.02 1.07
C ASP A 9 -13.73 -0.69 1.83
N GLY A 10 -13.26 0.35 1.14
CA GLY A 10 -12.96 1.65 1.74
C GLY A 10 -11.65 1.72 2.54
N ALA A 11 -10.89 0.63 2.63
CA ALA A 11 -9.58 0.62 3.27
C ALA A 11 -8.52 1.30 2.40
N ARG A 12 -7.58 1.98 3.05
CA ARG A 12 -6.36 2.51 2.44
C ARG A 12 -5.26 1.50 2.60
N VAL A 13 -4.86 0.93 1.48
CA VAL A 13 -3.94 -0.20 1.44
C VAL A 13 -2.58 0.26 0.97
N PHE A 14 -1.57 0.04 1.80
CA PHE A 14 -0.19 0.08 1.34
C PHE A 14 0.12 -1.23 0.61
N ASN A 15 0.07 -1.19 -0.71
CA ASN A 15 0.26 -2.36 -1.58
C ASN A 15 1.65 -2.38 -2.19
N HIS A 16 2.15 -3.57 -2.51
CA HIS A 16 3.28 -3.69 -3.43
C HIS A 16 2.88 -3.15 -4.80
N TYR A 17 3.73 -2.33 -5.41
CA TYR A 17 3.48 -1.62 -6.68
C TYR A 17 2.93 -2.54 -7.79
N SER A 18 3.48 -3.74 -7.94
CA SER A 18 3.05 -4.68 -9.00
C SER A 18 1.67 -5.30 -8.79
N LEU A 19 1.08 -5.20 -7.59
CA LEU A 19 -0.19 -5.82 -7.23
C LEU A 19 -1.39 -4.89 -7.43
N ALA A 20 -1.16 -3.60 -7.66
CA ALA A 20 -2.21 -2.59 -7.69
C ALA A 20 -3.32 -2.91 -8.70
N GLY A 21 -2.95 -3.33 -9.93
CA GLY A 21 -3.91 -3.66 -10.98
C GLY A 21 -4.81 -4.84 -10.61
N VAL A 22 -4.25 -5.89 -9.98
CA VAL A 22 -5.03 -7.05 -9.52
C VAL A 22 -5.98 -6.65 -8.40
N ILE A 23 -5.52 -5.83 -7.45
CA ILE A 23 -6.36 -5.32 -6.34
C ILE A 23 -7.52 -4.50 -6.90
N LEU A 24 -7.24 -3.52 -7.77
CA LEU A 24 -8.27 -2.66 -8.35
C LEU A 24 -9.27 -3.42 -9.23
N PHE A 25 -8.82 -4.48 -9.90
CA PHE A 25 -9.71 -5.34 -10.70
C PHE A 25 -10.70 -6.12 -9.84
N HIS A 26 -10.26 -6.69 -8.72
CA HIS A 26 -11.10 -7.54 -7.86
C HIS A 26 -11.81 -6.79 -6.72
N ALA A 27 -11.26 -5.66 -6.29
CA ALA A 27 -11.75 -4.86 -5.17
C ALA A 27 -11.67 -3.37 -5.53
N PRO A 28 -12.51 -2.88 -6.47
CA PRO A 28 -12.44 -1.52 -7.00
C PRO A 28 -12.74 -0.42 -5.97
N ARG A 29 -13.26 -0.80 -4.80
CA ARG A 29 -13.54 0.10 -3.67
C ARG A 29 -12.37 0.26 -2.71
N VAL A 30 -11.25 -0.44 -2.94
CA VAL A 30 -10.01 -0.31 -2.17
C VAL A 30 -9.21 0.88 -2.70
N SER A 31 -8.67 1.70 -1.80
CA SER A 31 -7.70 2.73 -2.16
C SER A 31 -6.30 2.14 -2.09
N VAL A 32 -5.72 1.86 -3.26
CA VAL A 32 -4.29 1.48 -3.37
C VAL A 32 -3.39 2.69 -3.14
N PHE A 33 -2.23 2.49 -2.54
CA PHE A 33 -1.26 3.55 -2.30
C PHE A 33 -0.60 4.02 -3.59
N ILE A 34 -0.16 3.07 -4.42
CA ILE A 34 0.48 3.32 -5.71
C ILE A 34 0.04 2.29 -6.74
N ASP A 35 -0.02 2.70 -8.00
CA ASP A 35 -0.15 1.82 -9.16
C ASP A 35 0.84 2.22 -10.26
N SER A 36 0.72 1.61 -11.44
CA SER A 36 1.68 1.76 -12.55
C SER A 36 1.82 3.17 -13.12
N ARG A 37 1.01 4.14 -12.67
CA ARG A 37 1.06 5.55 -13.09
C ARG A 37 2.10 6.35 -12.30
N VAL A 38 3.33 5.84 -12.25
CA VAL A 38 4.43 6.36 -11.40
C VAL A 38 4.67 7.86 -11.55
N ASP A 39 4.53 8.38 -12.76
CA ASP A 39 4.71 9.79 -13.11
C ASP A 39 3.75 10.74 -12.38
N LEU A 40 2.58 10.25 -11.97
CA LEU A 40 1.62 11.01 -11.16
C LEU A 40 2.04 11.12 -9.70
N TYR A 41 2.74 10.10 -9.19
CA TYR A 41 3.12 9.98 -7.77
C TYR A 41 4.45 10.67 -7.48
N GLU A 42 5.39 10.65 -8.43
CA GLU A 42 6.69 11.33 -8.32
C GLU A 42 6.52 12.83 -8.07
N LYS A 43 5.69 13.51 -8.86
CA LYS A 43 5.47 14.97 -8.75
C LYS A 43 4.84 15.39 -7.43
N ALA A 44 4.18 14.47 -6.74
CA ALA A 44 3.51 14.71 -5.47
C ALA A 44 4.34 14.29 -4.25
N GLY A 45 5.57 13.76 -4.44
CA GLY A 45 6.40 13.20 -3.37
C GLY A 45 5.91 11.85 -2.83
N ILE A 46 4.79 11.32 -3.34
CA ILE A 46 4.19 10.06 -2.89
C ILE A 46 5.09 8.87 -3.24
N LEU A 47 5.81 8.96 -4.38
CA LEU A 47 6.77 7.94 -4.76
C LEU A 47 7.93 7.85 -3.74
N ASP A 48 8.38 8.98 -3.22
CA ASP A 48 9.48 9.01 -2.24
C ASP A 48 9.03 8.36 -0.93
N ASP A 49 7.86 8.76 -0.40
CA ASP A 49 7.26 8.10 0.77
C ASP A 49 7.08 6.59 0.57
N TYR A 50 6.64 6.17 -0.63
CA TYR A 50 6.51 4.75 -0.96
C TYR A 50 7.87 4.05 -0.87
N LEU A 51 8.93 4.65 -1.43
CA LEU A 51 10.26 4.07 -1.46
C LEU A 51 10.89 4.02 -0.07
N GLU A 52 10.69 5.03 0.77
CA GLU A 52 11.14 5.03 2.16
C GLU A 52 10.46 3.92 2.97
N ILE A 53 9.13 3.77 2.85
CA ILE A 53 8.40 2.67 3.50
C ILE A 53 8.86 1.31 2.96
N HIS A 54 9.01 1.20 1.64
CA HIS A 54 9.45 -0.03 0.98
C HIS A 54 10.87 -0.43 1.40
N GLY A 55 11.78 0.54 1.53
CA GLY A 55 13.17 0.37 1.90
C GLY A 55 13.41 0.11 3.39
N LEU A 56 12.40 0.34 4.24
CA LEU A 56 12.55 0.40 5.70
C LEU A 56 13.51 1.51 6.13
N ASP A 57 13.46 2.65 5.44
CA ASP A 57 14.30 3.79 5.75
C ASP A 57 13.90 4.40 7.12
N PRO A 58 14.81 5.13 7.80
CA PRO A 58 14.52 5.70 9.11
C PRO A 58 13.23 6.55 9.11
N GLY A 59 12.23 6.16 9.89
CA GLY A 59 10.92 6.83 9.96
C GLY A 59 9.82 6.21 9.09
N TRP A 60 10.09 5.09 8.41
CA TRP A 60 9.10 4.36 7.59
C TRP A 60 7.78 4.07 8.32
N ASP A 61 7.82 3.78 9.62
CA ASP A 61 6.66 3.44 10.43
C ASP A 61 5.79 4.66 10.73
N VAL A 62 6.42 5.82 10.91
CA VAL A 62 5.73 7.11 11.07
C VAL A 62 5.00 7.47 9.78
N LEU A 63 5.56 7.18 8.60
CA LEU A 63 4.89 7.41 7.33
C LEU A 63 3.63 6.56 7.16
N LEU A 64 3.66 5.28 7.59
CA LEU A 64 2.46 4.43 7.60
C LEU A 64 1.33 5.03 8.43
N ASP A 65 1.66 5.60 9.60
CA ASP A 65 0.69 6.27 10.47
C ASP A 65 0.21 7.61 9.87
N ALA A 66 1.09 8.36 9.21
CA ALA A 66 0.77 9.63 8.56
C ALA A 66 -0.22 9.45 7.40
N TRP A 67 -0.01 8.43 6.58
CA TRP A 67 -0.94 7.99 5.54
C TRP A 67 -2.17 7.28 6.12
N LYS A 68 -2.14 6.96 7.42
CA LYS A 68 -3.10 6.20 8.22
C LYS A 68 -3.50 4.92 7.47
N VAL A 69 -2.52 4.11 7.12
CA VAL A 69 -2.71 2.86 6.37
C VAL A 69 -3.59 1.90 7.19
N ASP A 70 -4.64 1.36 6.56
CA ASP A 70 -5.59 0.45 7.20
C ASP A 70 -5.17 -1.02 7.01
N ALA A 71 -4.47 -1.35 5.92
CA ALA A 71 -3.95 -2.68 5.66
C ALA A 71 -2.72 -2.66 4.74
N ILE A 72 -1.93 -3.74 4.78
CA ILE A 72 -0.71 -3.89 3.98
C ILE A 72 -0.83 -5.17 3.14
N ILE A 73 -0.61 -5.05 1.82
CA ILE A 73 -0.62 -6.19 0.88
C ILE A 73 0.74 -6.27 0.19
N TYR A 74 1.57 -7.20 0.63
CA TYR A 74 2.96 -7.35 0.20
C TYR A 74 3.36 -8.82 0.11
N PRO A 75 4.42 -9.17 -0.65
CA PRO A 75 5.03 -10.49 -0.59
C PRO A 75 5.44 -10.82 0.85
N THR A 76 5.10 -12.01 1.34
CA THR A 76 5.41 -12.45 2.71
C THR A 76 6.91 -12.52 2.99
N THR A 77 7.72 -12.70 1.95
CA THR A 77 9.19 -12.71 2.02
C THR A 77 9.81 -11.32 2.08
N HIS A 78 9.02 -10.26 1.90
CA HIS A 78 9.53 -8.90 1.90
C HIS A 78 9.97 -8.48 3.32
N PRO A 79 11.11 -7.75 3.48
CA PRO A 79 11.57 -7.30 4.79
C PRO A 79 10.54 -6.49 5.57
N LEU A 80 9.75 -5.65 4.87
CA LEU A 80 8.65 -4.88 5.47
C LEU A 80 7.69 -5.75 6.30
N ILE A 81 7.31 -6.93 5.79
CA ILE A 81 6.39 -7.82 6.51
C ILE A 81 7.01 -8.32 7.81
N HIS A 82 8.31 -8.62 7.82
CA HIS A 82 9.01 -9.04 9.02
C HIS A 82 9.07 -7.90 10.04
N ALA A 83 9.44 -6.69 9.59
CA ALA A 83 9.51 -5.51 10.44
C ALA A 83 8.17 -5.19 11.13
N LEU A 84 7.05 -5.32 10.40
CA LEU A 84 5.70 -5.10 10.94
C LEU A 84 5.31 -6.08 12.06
N THR A 85 5.85 -7.30 12.08
CA THR A 85 5.56 -8.27 13.16
C THR A 85 6.31 -7.98 14.46
N GLN A 86 7.31 -7.11 14.41
CA GLN A 86 8.14 -6.71 15.55
C GLN A 86 7.75 -5.33 16.10
N ARG A 87 6.81 -4.63 15.44
CA ARG A 87 6.23 -3.35 15.86
C ARG A 87 5.09 -3.58 16.84
#